data_AF-A0A813YKB7-F1
#
_entry.id   AF-A0A813YKB7-F1
#
_cell.length_a   1.000
_cell.length_b   1.000
_cell.length_c   1.000
_cell.angle_alpha   90.00
_cell.angle_beta   90.00
_cell.angle_gamma   90.00
#
_symmetry.space_group_name_H-M   'P 1'
#
loop_
_entity.id
_entity.type
_entity.pdbx_description
1 polymer ?
#
loop_
_entity_poly.entity_id
_entity_poly.type
_entity_poly.pdbx_seq_one_letter_code
_entity_poly.pdbx_strand_id
1 'polypeptide(L)'
;MQLVEKELIDLDTDINQHLSEPNRKIFHPRYPSHSITLRKLLSHSASIAVNSKLRDTFYQPDDTAFAQSTLADMCFTHINPNTSNWLPEPPGSVTFYSNEGSALAALVVERVTKTPYNQYIKDNILKPLNIDINKTGVRLADFPNREELVKHYTYVLNTSFLEQWNQKIPQLNVAQMPRNLPAWLYIPFFSFSHYPAGLLRMSARSLSVFLRMFMSNGSLILTSRSIAEIRTIVGGGHIPFYNQSSDANST
;
A
#
# COMPACT_ATOMS: atom_id res chain seq x y z
N MET A 1 10.91 -5.82 -9.38
CA MET A 1 12.06 -5.87 -10.30
C MET A 1 13.16 -6.84 -9.89
N GLN A 2 13.70 -6.84 -8.66
CA GLN A 2 14.73 -7.82 -8.27
C GLN A 2 14.34 -9.29 -8.56
N LEU A 3 13.08 -9.65 -8.32
CA LEU A 3 12.57 -10.99 -8.64
C LEU A 3 12.37 -11.22 -10.15
N VAL A 4 12.12 -10.17 -10.93
CA VAL A 4 12.06 -10.22 -12.40
C VAL A 4 13.46 -10.49 -12.96
N GLU A 5 14.48 -9.81 -12.44
CA GLU A 5 15.89 -10.04 -12.84
C GLU A 5 16.39 -11.45 -12.50
N LYS A 6 15.82 -12.05 -11.46
CA LYS A 6 16.09 -13.44 -11.06
C LYS A 6 15.22 -14.46 -11.82
N GLU A 7 14.39 -14.00 -12.77
CA GLU A 7 13.47 -14.82 -13.56
C GLU A 7 12.48 -15.63 -12.70
N LEU A 8 12.19 -15.15 -11.48
CA LEU A 8 11.26 -15.80 -10.55
C LEU A 8 9.81 -15.36 -10.78
N ILE A 9 9.62 -14.20 -11.40
CA ILE A 9 8.32 -13.64 -11.77
C ILE A 9 8.41 -12.93 -13.12
N ASP A 10 7.29 -12.88 -13.82
CA ASP A 10 7.08 -12.06 -15.00
C ASP A 10 6.01 -10.99 -14.66
N LEU A 11 6.24 -9.75 -15.09
CA LEU A 11 5.32 -8.64 -14.84
C LEU A 11 3.96 -8.81 -15.54
N ASP A 12 3.93 -9.55 -16.64
CA ASP A 12 2.77 -9.70 -17.52
C ASP A 12 2.05 -11.05 -17.34
N THR A 13 2.55 -11.89 -16.44
CA THR A 13 1.87 -13.12 -16.03
C THR A 13 0.72 -12.83 -15.06
N ASP A 14 -0.35 -13.64 -15.14
CA ASP A 14 -1.48 -13.58 -14.20
C ASP A 14 -1.00 -13.85 -12.77
N ILE A 15 -1.29 -12.93 -11.84
CA ILE A 15 -0.84 -13.02 -10.45
C ILE A 15 -1.30 -14.30 -9.74
N ASN A 16 -2.42 -14.91 -10.17
CA ASN A 16 -2.95 -16.12 -9.55
C ASN A 16 -1.99 -17.31 -9.70
N GLN A 17 -1.10 -17.29 -10.69
CA GLN A 17 -0.03 -18.29 -10.82
C GLN A 17 0.93 -18.28 -9.62
N HIS A 18 1.15 -17.10 -9.03
CA HIS A 18 2.06 -16.92 -7.89
C HIS A 18 1.37 -17.02 -6.54
N LEU A 19 0.07 -16.68 -6.46
CA LEU A 19 -0.66 -16.72 -5.19
C LEU A 19 -0.92 -18.16 -4.73
N SER A 20 -1.11 -19.10 -5.66
CA SER A 20 -1.27 -20.54 -5.40
C SER A 20 -2.34 -20.88 -4.35
N GLU A 21 -3.42 -20.09 -4.24
CA GLU A 21 -4.54 -20.34 -3.32
C GLU A 21 -5.70 -21.02 -4.08
N PRO A 22 -5.95 -22.33 -3.88
CA PRO A 22 -6.92 -23.10 -4.69
C PRO A 22 -8.35 -22.55 -4.66
N ASN A 23 -8.76 -21.97 -3.52
CA ASN A 23 -10.12 -21.50 -3.26
C ASN A 23 -10.24 -19.97 -3.17
N ARG A 24 -9.17 -19.21 -3.44
CA ARG A 24 -9.14 -17.74 -3.28
C ARG A 24 -8.44 -17.08 -4.46
N LYS A 25 -9.03 -17.22 -5.65
CA LYS A 25 -8.55 -16.51 -6.85
C LYS A 25 -9.02 -15.06 -6.83
N ILE A 26 -8.16 -14.17 -7.29
CA ILE A 26 -8.48 -12.75 -7.48
C ILE A 26 -8.68 -12.51 -8.96
N PHE A 27 -9.89 -12.09 -9.34
CA PHE A 27 -10.26 -11.77 -10.71
C PHE A 27 -11.31 -10.67 -10.71
N HIS A 28 -11.40 -9.94 -11.81
CA HIS A 28 -12.41 -8.91 -11.97
C HIS A 28 -13.78 -9.55 -12.23
N PRO A 29 -14.83 -9.29 -11.41
CA PRO A 29 -16.12 -9.99 -11.52
C PRO A 29 -16.83 -9.74 -12.85
N ARG A 30 -16.71 -8.54 -13.42
CA ARG A 30 -17.29 -8.18 -14.74
C ARG A 30 -16.41 -8.54 -15.93
N TYR A 31 -15.13 -8.83 -15.71
CA TYR A 31 -14.14 -9.09 -16.77
C TYR A 31 -13.24 -10.28 -16.39
N PRO A 32 -13.82 -11.47 -16.10
CA PRO A 32 -13.07 -12.59 -15.53
C PRO A 32 -12.01 -13.18 -16.47
N SER A 33 -12.12 -12.93 -17.78
CA SER A 33 -11.12 -13.32 -18.78
C SER A 33 -9.93 -12.36 -18.87
N HIS A 34 -10.00 -11.18 -18.25
CA HIS A 34 -8.92 -10.20 -18.25
C HIS A 34 -8.01 -10.46 -17.04
N SER A 35 -6.86 -11.06 -17.30
CA SER A 35 -5.87 -11.33 -16.26
C SER A 35 -5.44 -10.06 -15.54
N ILE A 36 -5.28 -10.18 -14.22
CA ILE A 36 -4.64 -9.19 -13.37
C ILE A 36 -3.16 -9.56 -13.30
N THR A 37 -2.28 -8.63 -13.68
CA THR A 37 -0.84 -8.86 -13.75
C THR A 37 -0.11 -7.90 -12.80
N LEU A 38 1.13 -8.21 -12.44
CA LEU A 38 1.94 -7.30 -11.61
C LEU A 38 2.10 -5.93 -12.28
N ARG A 39 2.24 -5.87 -13.61
CA ARG A 39 2.29 -4.61 -14.35
C ARG A 39 1.03 -3.78 -14.08
N LYS A 40 -0.16 -4.36 -14.21
CA LYS A 40 -1.44 -3.66 -13.97
C LYS A 40 -1.60 -3.22 -12.52
N LEU A 41 -1.11 -4.01 -11.56
CA LEU A 41 -1.14 -3.62 -10.15
C LEU A 41 -0.22 -2.42 -9.87
N LEU A 42 1.02 -2.48 -10.35
CA LEU A 42 2.06 -1.48 -10.12
C LEU A 42 1.82 -0.18 -10.92
N SER A 43 1.11 -0.24 -12.04
CA SER A 43 0.66 0.92 -12.81
C SER A 43 -0.74 1.42 -12.42
N HIS A 44 -1.33 0.87 -11.34
CA HIS A 44 -2.67 1.22 -10.89
C HIS A 44 -3.75 1.10 -11.99
N SER A 45 -3.65 0.11 -12.87
CA SER A 45 -4.60 -0.14 -13.97
C SER A 45 -5.34 -1.47 -13.85
N ALA A 46 -5.29 -2.13 -12.70
CA ALA A 46 -6.02 -3.37 -12.45
C ALA A 46 -7.54 -3.21 -12.22
N SER A 47 -8.08 -1.98 -12.35
CA SER A 47 -9.48 -1.65 -12.06
C SER A 47 -9.92 -1.95 -10.61
N ILE A 48 -8.98 -1.85 -9.66
CA ILE A 48 -9.24 -2.01 -8.22
C ILE A 48 -9.52 -0.62 -7.62
N ALA A 49 -10.74 -0.40 -7.14
CA ALA A 49 -11.18 0.84 -6.52
C ALA A 49 -10.95 0.83 -5.00
N VAL A 50 -10.89 2.03 -4.42
CA VAL A 50 -10.88 2.20 -2.96
C VAL A 50 -12.27 1.90 -2.41
N ASN A 51 -12.34 1.07 -1.37
CA ASN A 51 -13.55 0.93 -0.56
C ASN A 51 -13.40 1.72 0.72
N SER A 52 -13.94 2.93 0.75
CA SER A 52 -13.81 3.85 1.88
C SER A 52 -14.36 3.27 3.18
N LYS A 53 -15.49 2.55 3.13
CA LYS A 53 -16.10 1.90 4.30
C LYS A 53 -15.19 0.84 4.89
N LEU A 54 -14.58 0.00 4.05
CA LEU A 54 -13.62 -1.02 4.52
C LEU A 54 -12.29 -0.40 4.95
N ARG A 55 -11.78 0.59 4.20
CA ARG A 55 -10.50 1.27 4.50
C ARG A 55 -10.47 1.80 5.93
N ASP A 56 -11.55 2.43 6.36
CA ASP A 56 -11.61 3.07 7.67
C ASP A 56 -11.58 2.05 8.83
N THR A 57 -11.92 0.77 8.59
CA THR A 57 -11.80 -0.31 9.60
C THR A 57 -10.38 -0.88 9.72
N PHE A 58 -9.49 -0.61 8.76
CA PHE A 58 -8.11 -1.15 8.78
C PHE A 58 -7.18 -0.41 9.72
N TYR A 59 -7.50 0.84 10.03
CA TYR A 59 -6.65 1.63 10.90
C TYR A 59 -6.77 1.12 12.33
N GLN A 60 -5.63 0.78 12.92
CA GLN A 60 -5.54 0.30 14.29
C GLN A 60 -4.45 1.07 15.03
N PRO A 61 -4.61 1.31 16.34
CA PRO A 61 -3.61 2.03 17.12
C PRO A 61 -2.28 1.25 17.16
N ASP A 62 -1.18 1.99 17.12
CA ASP A 62 0.18 1.46 17.16
C ASP A 62 0.40 0.33 16.12
N ASP A 63 0.94 -0.83 16.54
CA ASP A 63 1.20 -1.99 15.68
C ASP A 63 0.05 -3.02 15.67
N THR A 64 -1.10 -2.67 16.25
CA THR A 64 -2.20 -3.63 16.49
C THR A 64 -2.71 -4.28 15.19
N ALA A 65 -2.71 -3.58 14.05
CA ALA A 65 -3.16 -4.17 12.78
C ALA A 65 -2.34 -5.40 12.38
N PHE A 66 -1.01 -5.38 12.64
CA PHE A 66 -0.10 -6.48 12.30
C PHE A 66 -0.33 -7.74 13.14
N ALA A 67 -0.94 -7.61 14.32
CA ALA A 67 -1.32 -8.74 15.16
C ALA A 67 -2.70 -9.30 14.79
N GLN A 68 -3.58 -8.47 14.22
CA GLN A 68 -4.96 -8.85 13.89
C GLN A 68 -5.12 -9.48 12.51
N SER A 69 -4.28 -9.10 11.54
CA SER A 69 -4.39 -9.62 10.17
C SER A 69 -3.07 -9.62 9.43
N THR A 70 -2.91 -10.62 8.55
CA THR A 70 -1.78 -10.68 7.63
C THR A 70 -2.04 -9.85 6.37
N LEU A 71 -0.99 -9.61 5.57
CA LEU A 71 -1.13 -9.02 4.24
C LEU A 71 -2.05 -9.86 3.33
N ALA A 72 -1.97 -11.19 3.46
CA ALA A 72 -2.83 -12.13 2.74
C ALA A 72 -4.30 -11.99 3.16
N ASP A 73 -4.58 -11.93 4.47
CA ASP A 73 -5.95 -11.77 4.98
C ASP A 73 -6.58 -10.49 4.45
N MET A 74 -5.83 -9.39 4.46
CA MET A 74 -6.25 -8.13 3.87
C MET A 74 -6.55 -8.31 2.36
N CYS A 75 -5.60 -8.82 1.58
CA CYS A 75 -5.77 -8.94 0.12
C CYS A 75 -7.00 -9.78 -0.26
N PHE A 76 -7.13 -10.96 0.33
CA PHE A 76 -8.20 -11.88 -0.04
C PHE A 76 -9.56 -11.56 0.58
N THR A 77 -9.60 -10.73 1.63
CA THR A 77 -10.88 -10.26 2.20
C THR A 77 -11.37 -9.03 1.44
N HIS A 78 -10.47 -8.13 1.04
CA HIS A 78 -10.86 -6.83 0.50
C HIS A 78 -10.78 -6.75 -1.03
N ILE A 79 -10.04 -7.62 -1.69
CA ILE A 79 -9.95 -7.67 -3.16
C ILE A 79 -10.68 -8.92 -3.68
N ASN A 80 -11.64 -9.45 -2.91
CA ASN A 80 -12.48 -10.55 -3.35
C ASN A 80 -13.42 -10.04 -4.49
N PRO A 81 -13.64 -10.85 -5.56
CA PRO A 81 -14.62 -10.57 -6.61
C PRO A 81 -16.01 -10.10 -6.14
N ASN A 82 -16.45 -10.52 -4.95
CA ASN A 82 -17.76 -10.17 -4.38
C ASN A 82 -17.79 -8.82 -3.65
N THR A 83 -16.69 -8.08 -3.63
CA THR A 83 -16.62 -6.76 -2.99
C THR A 83 -16.97 -5.64 -3.97
N SER A 84 -17.32 -4.47 -3.45
CA SER A 84 -17.54 -3.25 -4.24
C SER A 84 -16.24 -2.55 -4.66
N ASN A 85 -15.11 -3.26 -4.67
CA ASN A 85 -13.77 -2.69 -4.85
C ASN A 85 -13.29 -2.77 -6.30
N TRP A 86 -14.23 -2.89 -7.25
CA TRP A 86 -13.94 -3.06 -8.67
C TRP A 86 -14.58 -1.92 -9.47
N LEU A 87 -13.77 -1.22 -10.26
CA LEU A 87 -14.29 -0.25 -11.21
C LEU A 87 -15.12 -0.95 -12.30
N PRO A 88 -16.06 -0.26 -12.95
CA PRO A 88 -16.82 -0.83 -14.06
C PRO A 88 -16.00 -0.94 -15.36
N GLU A 89 -14.66 -1.01 -15.29
CA GLU A 89 -13.75 -0.91 -16.43
C GLU A 89 -12.85 -2.15 -16.57
N PRO A 90 -12.52 -2.60 -17.79
CA PRO A 90 -11.62 -3.75 -17.98
C PRO A 90 -10.22 -3.50 -17.38
N PRO A 91 -9.60 -4.48 -16.69
CA PRO A 91 -8.22 -4.36 -16.23
C PRO A 91 -7.23 -4.03 -17.35
N GLY A 92 -6.58 -2.86 -17.26
CA GLY A 92 -5.63 -2.29 -18.22
C GLY A 92 -6.20 -1.12 -19.04
N SER A 93 -7.51 -0.87 -19.01
CA SER A 93 -8.13 0.19 -19.80
C SER A 93 -7.99 1.59 -19.19
N VAL A 94 -7.94 1.66 -17.86
CA VAL A 94 -7.88 2.91 -17.10
C VAL A 94 -6.85 2.86 -15.98
N THR A 95 -6.33 4.02 -15.59
CA THR A 95 -5.49 4.17 -14.40
C THR A 95 -6.28 4.83 -13.28
N PHE A 96 -6.39 4.13 -12.15
CA PHE A 96 -7.02 4.58 -10.91
C PHE A 96 -6.18 4.11 -9.72
N TYR A 97 -5.64 5.06 -8.97
CA TYR A 97 -4.75 4.78 -7.85
C TYR A 97 -5.40 3.86 -6.81
N SER A 98 -4.64 2.85 -6.40
CA SER A 98 -5.12 1.77 -5.54
C SER A 98 -4.02 1.31 -4.59
N ASN A 99 -4.29 1.44 -3.30
CA ASN A 99 -3.43 0.92 -2.24
C ASN A 99 -3.53 -0.61 -2.18
N GLU A 100 -4.71 -1.14 -2.42
CA GLU A 100 -5.03 -2.57 -2.46
C GLU A 100 -4.24 -3.27 -3.57
N GLY A 101 -4.13 -2.65 -4.76
CA GLY A 101 -3.30 -3.18 -5.84
C GLY A 101 -1.82 -3.27 -5.46
N SER A 102 -1.29 -2.25 -4.79
CA SER A 102 0.10 -2.25 -4.31
C SER A 102 0.35 -3.32 -3.25
N ALA A 103 -0.60 -3.51 -2.33
CA ALA A 103 -0.54 -4.53 -1.32
C ALA A 103 -0.61 -5.96 -1.91
N LEU A 104 -1.38 -6.14 -2.99
CA LEU A 104 -1.44 -7.41 -3.70
C LEU A 104 -0.13 -7.73 -4.44
N ALA A 105 0.53 -6.73 -5.02
CA ALA A 105 1.86 -6.90 -5.60
C ALA A 105 2.90 -7.31 -4.55
N ALA A 106 2.83 -6.74 -3.34
CA ALA A 106 3.66 -7.15 -2.23
C ALA A 106 3.36 -8.58 -1.74
N LEU A 107 2.09 -9.01 -1.75
CA LEU A 107 1.74 -10.40 -1.43
C LEU A 107 2.36 -11.39 -2.42
N VAL A 108 2.42 -11.04 -3.72
CA VAL A 108 3.13 -11.87 -4.71
C VAL A 108 4.61 -12.04 -4.33
N VAL A 109 5.27 -10.98 -3.86
CA VAL A 109 6.65 -11.07 -3.34
C VAL A 109 6.71 -12.04 -2.16
N GLU A 110 5.80 -11.97 -1.19
CA GLU A 110 5.77 -12.92 -0.06
C GLU A 110 5.60 -14.36 -0.53
N ARG A 111 4.71 -14.59 -1.50
CA ARG A 111 4.40 -15.94 -1.99
C ARG A 111 5.52 -16.56 -2.80
N VAL A 112 6.21 -15.76 -3.61
CA VAL A 112 7.34 -16.23 -4.44
C VAL A 112 8.59 -16.46 -3.57
N THR A 113 8.86 -15.56 -2.63
CA THR A 113 10.09 -15.59 -1.83
C THR A 113 9.95 -16.38 -0.52
N LYS A 114 8.73 -16.75 -0.14
CA LYS A 114 8.37 -17.35 1.16
C LYS A 114 8.86 -16.51 2.36
N THR A 115 9.01 -15.20 2.16
CA THR A 115 9.52 -14.26 3.16
C THR A 115 8.49 -13.15 3.38
N PRO A 116 8.17 -12.76 4.63
CA PRO A 116 7.30 -11.61 4.89
C PRO A 116 7.82 -10.35 4.18
N TYR A 117 6.94 -9.56 3.57
CA TYR A 117 7.37 -8.51 2.65
C TYR A 117 8.20 -7.43 3.35
N ASN A 118 7.83 -7.04 4.58
CA ASN A 118 8.63 -6.13 5.42
C ASN A 118 10.05 -6.67 5.66
N GLN A 119 10.21 -7.98 5.84
CA GLN A 119 11.51 -8.62 5.99
C GLN A 119 12.28 -8.65 4.66
N TYR A 120 11.59 -8.94 3.55
CA TYR A 120 12.18 -8.86 2.22
C TYR A 120 12.77 -7.48 1.93
N ILE A 121 12.04 -6.40 2.25
CA ILE A 121 12.51 -5.01 2.11
C ILE A 121 13.76 -4.76 2.96
N LYS A 122 13.78 -5.19 4.23
CA LYS A 122 14.96 -5.06 5.10
C LYS A 122 16.18 -5.75 4.49
N ASP A 123 16.02 -6.99 4.06
CA ASP A 123 17.16 -7.82 3.65
C ASP A 123 17.66 -7.53 2.23
N ASN A 124 16.76 -7.17 1.31
CA ASN A 124 17.09 -7.06 -0.11
C ASN A 124 17.13 -5.60 -0.61
N ILE A 125 16.67 -4.64 0.17
CA ILE A 125 16.69 -3.21 -0.21
C ILE A 125 17.45 -2.38 0.81
N LEU A 126 17.05 -2.41 2.08
CA LEU A 126 17.63 -1.50 3.08
C LEU A 126 19.09 -1.86 3.43
N LYS A 127 19.35 -3.13 3.80
CA LYS A 127 20.72 -3.58 4.11
C LYS A 127 21.68 -3.41 2.93
N PRO A 128 21.36 -3.81 1.69
CA PRO A 128 22.29 -3.64 0.57
C PRO A 128 22.58 -2.19 0.19
N LEU A 129 21.64 -1.28 0.48
CA LEU A 129 21.85 0.17 0.33
C LEU A 129 22.54 0.80 1.54
N ASN A 130 22.94 0.01 2.53
CA ASN A 130 23.55 0.47 3.78
C ASN A 130 22.65 1.47 4.54
N ILE A 131 21.34 1.25 4.49
CA ILE A 131 20.34 1.98 5.28
C ILE A 131 20.17 1.28 6.62
N ASP A 132 20.26 2.04 7.72
CA ASP A 132 20.11 1.52 9.07
C ASP A 132 18.69 1.01 9.33
N ILE A 133 18.58 -0.31 9.49
CA ILE A 133 17.32 -1.04 9.73
C ILE A 133 16.79 -0.88 11.16
N ASN A 134 17.60 -0.36 12.10
CA ASN A 134 17.14 -0.02 13.45
C ASN A 134 16.54 1.39 13.51
N LYS A 135 16.66 2.15 12.42
CA LYS A 135 16.10 3.51 12.23
C LYS A 135 15.19 3.60 11.01
N THR A 136 14.87 2.45 10.39
CA THR A 136 14.02 2.35 9.21
C THR A 136 13.14 1.12 9.31
N GLY A 137 11.82 1.29 9.29
CA GLY A 137 10.91 0.19 9.54
C GLY A 137 9.45 0.55 9.28
N VAL A 138 8.62 -0.47 9.21
CA VAL A 138 7.16 -0.33 9.01
C VAL A 138 6.45 -0.35 10.35
N ARG A 139 6.89 -1.22 11.26
CA ARG A 139 6.32 -1.40 12.60
C ARG A 139 7.00 -0.47 13.59
N LEU A 140 6.28 0.02 14.59
CA LEU A 140 6.88 0.73 15.72
C LEU A 140 7.86 -0.17 16.49
N ALA A 141 7.59 -1.47 16.54
CA ALA A 141 8.48 -2.48 17.10
C ALA A 141 9.81 -2.65 16.33
N ASP A 142 9.92 -2.12 15.10
CA ASP A 142 11.19 -2.12 14.36
C ASP A 142 12.20 -1.11 14.93
N PHE A 143 11.76 -0.20 15.81
CA PHE A 143 12.57 0.88 16.39
C PHE A 143 12.92 0.57 17.84
N PRO A 144 14.20 0.31 18.18
CA PRO A 144 14.61 0.06 19.56
C PRO A 144 14.34 1.25 20.50
N ASN A 145 14.44 2.48 19.97
CA ASN A 145 14.13 3.71 20.68
C ASN A 145 12.99 4.48 19.99
N ARG A 146 11.78 4.40 20.54
CA ARG A 146 10.60 5.07 19.96
C ARG A 146 10.61 6.58 20.11
N GLU A 147 11.42 7.14 21.01
CA GLU A 147 11.55 8.59 21.18
C GLU A 147 12.26 9.25 19.98
N GLU A 148 12.92 8.48 19.12
CA GLU A 148 13.47 8.98 17.86
C GLU A 148 12.39 9.19 16.77
N LEU A 149 11.18 8.68 16.98
CA LEU A 149 10.08 8.84 16.03
C LEU A 149 9.41 10.20 16.19
N VAL A 150 9.29 10.92 15.08
CA VAL A 150 8.56 12.20 15.05
C VAL A 150 7.06 11.95 15.19
N LYS A 151 6.44 12.66 16.13
CA LYS A 151 4.99 12.65 16.35
C LYS A 151 4.26 13.28 15.17
N HIS A 152 3.11 12.72 14.81
CA HIS A 152 2.27 13.26 13.73
C HIS A 152 1.32 14.32 14.28
N TYR A 153 1.13 15.39 13.50
CA TYR A 153 0.17 16.44 13.81
C TYR A 153 -0.62 16.82 12.57
N THR A 154 -1.88 17.23 12.77
CA THR A 154 -2.69 17.85 11.74
C THR A 154 -3.16 19.22 12.20
N TYR A 155 -3.25 20.19 11.30
CA TYR A 155 -3.76 21.52 11.60
C TYR A 155 -5.26 21.56 11.36
N VAL A 156 -6.01 22.02 12.36
CA VAL A 156 -7.47 21.95 12.37
C VAL A 156 -8.04 23.34 12.52
N LEU A 157 -8.91 23.72 11.56
CA LEU A 157 -9.60 25.01 11.54
C LEU A 157 -10.95 24.97 12.29
N ASN A 158 -11.66 23.86 12.21
CA ASN A 158 -12.97 23.61 12.83
C ASN A 158 -13.09 22.14 13.25
N THR A 159 -14.10 21.80 14.05
CA THR A 159 -14.28 20.42 14.55
C THR A 159 -14.87 19.46 13.53
N SER A 160 -15.49 19.93 12.43
CA SER A 160 -16.29 19.09 11.53
C SER A 160 -15.50 17.96 10.85
N PHE A 161 -14.24 18.20 10.50
CA PHE A 161 -13.38 17.15 9.93
C PHE A 161 -12.98 16.12 10.99
N LEU A 162 -12.64 16.57 12.19
CA LEU A 162 -12.26 15.69 13.30
C LEU A 162 -13.44 14.86 13.82
N GLU A 163 -14.65 15.44 13.86
CA GLU A 163 -15.87 14.74 14.23
C GLU A 163 -16.13 13.57 13.28
N GLN A 164 -15.99 13.79 11.96
CA GLN A 164 -16.10 12.71 10.98
C GLN A 164 -15.03 11.64 11.16
N TRP A 165 -13.79 12.01 11.49
CA TRP A 165 -12.73 11.05 11.76
C TRP A 165 -13.00 10.23 13.01
N ASN A 166 -13.42 10.86 14.11
CA ASN A 166 -13.77 10.16 15.35
C ASN A 166 -14.98 9.24 15.17
N GLN A 167 -15.93 9.60 14.30
CA GLN A 167 -17.06 8.74 13.97
C GLN A 167 -16.66 7.54 13.09
N LYS A 168 -15.79 7.76 12.09
CA LYS A 168 -15.40 6.72 11.12
C LYS A 168 -14.29 5.80 11.62
N ILE A 169 -13.41 6.31 12.48
CA ILE A 169 -12.21 5.62 12.96
C ILE A 169 -12.08 5.77 14.49
N PRO A 170 -13.11 5.42 15.28
CA PRO A 170 -13.12 5.62 16.73
C PRO A 170 -11.98 4.89 17.45
N GLN A 171 -11.49 3.78 16.88
CA GLN A 171 -10.43 2.96 17.44
C GLN A 171 -9.06 3.66 17.55
N LEU A 172 -8.82 4.73 16.78
CA LEU A 172 -7.57 5.49 16.90
C LEU A 172 -7.57 6.45 18.08
N ASN A 173 -8.73 6.74 18.66
CA ASN A 173 -8.89 7.68 19.78
C ASN A 173 -8.09 8.98 19.55
N VAL A 174 -8.26 9.58 18.36
CA VAL A 174 -7.56 10.82 17.99
C VAL A 174 -7.84 11.85 19.08
N ALA A 175 -6.77 12.48 19.59
CA ALA A 175 -6.74 13.19 20.87
C ALA A 175 -7.95 14.12 21.12
N GLN A 176 -8.25 14.37 22.40
CA GLN A 176 -9.37 15.22 22.84
C GLN A 176 -9.44 16.52 22.04
N MET A 177 -10.66 16.86 21.60
CA MET A 177 -10.93 18.07 20.82
C MET A 177 -10.30 19.30 21.52
N PRO A 178 -9.47 20.07 20.81
CA PRO A 178 -8.86 21.25 21.41
C PRO A 178 -9.94 22.26 21.78
N ARG A 179 -9.83 22.86 22.98
CA ARG A 179 -10.81 23.85 23.48
C ARG A 179 -10.82 25.14 22.65
N ASN A 180 -9.68 25.48 22.04
CA ASN A 180 -9.51 26.67 21.22
C ASN A 180 -9.06 26.24 19.82
N LEU A 181 -9.67 26.81 18.79
CA LEU A 181 -9.34 26.59 17.38
C LEU A 181 -8.97 27.93 16.72
N PRO A 182 -8.08 27.93 15.71
CA PRO A 182 -7.45 26.76 15.11
C PRO A 182 -6.28 26.21 15.95
N ALA A 183 -5.97 24.91 15.83
CA ALA A 183 -4.92 24.27 16.61
C ALA A 183 -4.23 23.11 15.86
N TRP A 184 -3.01 22.80 16.29
CA TRP A 184 -2.32 21.56 15.92
C TRP A 184 -2.79 20.42 16.82
N LEU A 185 -3.36 19.38 16.23
CA LEU A 185 -3.81 18.19 16.92
C LEU A 185 -2.79 17.06 16.74
N TYR A 186 -2.40 16.44 17.85
CA TYR A 186 -1.59 15.23 17.82
C TYR A 186 -2.41 14.06 17.25
N ILE A 187 -1.82 13.37 16.27
CA ILE A 187 -2.35 12.12 15.71
C ILE A 187 -1.54 10.96 16.28
N PRO A 188 -2.17 10.04 17.05
CA PRO A 188 -1.51 8.84 17.54
C PRO A 188 -0.88 8.03 16.41
N PHE A 189 0.18 7.28 16.72
CA PHE A 189 0.68 6.31 15.75
C PHE A 189 -0.39 5.23 15.49
N PHE A 190 -0.44 4.79 14.24
CA PHE A 190 -1.37 3.77 13.79
C PHE A 190 -0.70 2.88 12.74
N SER A 191 -1.36 1.76 12.48
CA SER A 191 -1.00 0.78 11.45
C SER A 191 -2.24 0.31 10.68
N PHE A 192 -2.00 -0.37 9.57
CA PHE A 192 -2.99 -1.02 8.72
C PHE A 192 -2.31 -2.14 7.93
N SER A 193 -3.06 -3.20 7.61
CA SER A 193 -2.48 -4.45 7.09
C SER A 193 -2.15 -4.41 5.60
N HIS A 194 -2.62 -3.41 4.86
CA HIS A 194 -2.18 -3.08 3.49
C HIS A 194 -0.93 -2.17 3.51
N TYR A 195 -0.07 -2.38 4.50
CA TYR A 195 1.09 -1.54 4.81
C TYR A 195 2.03 -1.23 3.65
N PRO A 196 2.19 -2.02 2.57
CA PRO A 196 3.05 -1.60 1.44
C PRO A 196 2.60 -0.29 0.79
N ALA A 197 1.35 0.13 1.00
CA ALA A 197 0.82 1.42 0.57
C ALA A 197 1.18 2.60 1.49
N GLY A 198 1.89 2.38 2.61
CA GLY A 198 2.30 3.44 3.54
C GLY A 198 3.16 2.93 4.69
N LEU A 199 3.15 3.61 5.84
CA LEU A 199 3.79 3.20 7.11
C LEU A 199 5.32 3.02 7.15
N LEU A 200 6.04 2.93 6.03
CA LEU A 200 7.50 2.88 6.05
C LEU A 200 8.04 4.22 6.59
N ARG A 201 8.64 4.16 7.77
CA ARG A 201 9.28 5.28 8.46
C ARG A 201 10.76 5.23 8.20
N MET A 202 11.34 6.36 7.77
CA MET A 202 12.78 6.52 7.59
C MET A 202 13.18 7.98 7.72
N SER A 203 14.46 8.23 8.01
CA SER A 203 15.01 9.60 7.98
C SER A 203 15.13 10.14 6.55
N ALA A 204 15.15 11.46 6.40
CA ALA A 204 15.44 12.11 5.10
C ALA A 204 16.81 11.68 4.54
N ARG A 205 17.79 11.40 5.41
CA ARG A 205 19.10 10.87 5.01
C ARG A 205 18.98 9.48 4.42
N SER A 206 18.24 8.57 5.05
CA SER A 206 17.98 7.22 4.54
C SER A 206 17.23 7.28 3.20
N LEU A 207 16.22 8.14 3.09
CA LEU A 207 15.49 8.37 1.85
C LEU A 207 16.42 8.86 0.74
N SER A 208 17.35 9.78 1.03
CA SER A 208 18.32 10.26 0.04
C SER A 208 19.22 9.15 -0.51
N VAL A 209 19.58 8.16 0.31
CA VAL A 209 20.34 6.98 -0.14
C VAL A 209 19.50 6.16 -1.12
N PHE A 210 18.24 5.88 -0.77
CA PHE A 210 17.30 5.16 -1.65
C PHE A 210 17.07 5.90 -2.98
N LEU A 211 16.91 7.22 -2.96
CA LEU A 211 16.73 8.03 -4.18
C LEU A 211 17.99 8.03 -5.05
N ARG A 212 19.19 8.08 -4.45
CA ARG A 212 20.45 8.01 -5.19
C ARG A 212 20.64 6.68 -5.93
N MET A 213 20.06 5.58 -5.44
CA MET A 213 20.05 4.31 -6.19
C MET A 213 19.37 4.47 -7.55
N PHE A 214 18.23 5.17 -7.62
CA PHE A 214 17.58 5.46 -8.91
C PHE A 214 18.39 6.42 -9.79
N MET A 215 19.01 7.45 -9.20
CA MET A 215 19.88 8.38 -9.95
C MET A 215 21.12 7.69 -10.52
N SER A 216 21.58 6.63 -9.85
CA SER A 216 22.72 5.82 -10.25
C SER A 216 22.30 4.59 -11.08
N ASN A 217 21.15 4.67 -11.76
CA ASN A 217 20.60 3.62 -12.62
C ASN A 217 20.55 2.23 -11.96
N GLY A 218 20.17 2.18 -10.69
CA GLY A 218 19.87 0.92 -9.98
C GLY A 218 21.04 0.38 -9.18
N SER A 219 22.21 1.03 -9.27
CA SER A 219 23.46 0.59 -8.64
C SER A 219 23.24 0.01 -7.24
N LEU A 220 23.94 -1.11 -6.98
CA LEU A 220 23.87 -1.98 -5.80
C LEU A 220 22.74 -3.02 -5.77
N ILE A 221 21.56 -2.75 -6.33
CA ILE A 221 20.40 -3.65 -6.11
C ILE A 221 19.53 -3.95 -7.34
N LEU A 222 19.70 -3.22 -8.44
CA LEU A 222 18.97 -3.38 -9.69
C LEU A 222 19.87 -3.08 -10.89
N THR A 223 19.57 -3.68 -12.02
CA THR A 223 20.16 -3.32 -13.31
C THR A 223 19.55 -2.03 -13.87
N SER A 224 20.28 -1.36 -14.77
CA SER A 224 19.78 -0.20 -15.50
C SER A 224 18.53 -0.52 -16.33
N ARG A 225 18.42 -1.75 -16.86
CA ARG A 225 17.23 -2.23 -17.58
C ARG A 225 16.00 -2.24 -16.68
N SER A 226 16.12 -2.73 -15.45
CA SER A 226 15.02 -2.69 -14.48
C SER A 226 14.61 -1.28 -14.08
N ILE A 227 15.57 -0.35 -14.00
CA ILE A 227 15.27 1.06 -13.71
C ILE A 227 14.56 1.72 -14.88
N ALA A 228 14.96 1.40 -16.12
CA ALA A 228 14.24 1.85 -17.30
C ALA A 228 12.80 1.31 -17.29
N GLU A 229 12.61 0.03 -16.96
CA GLU A 229 11.29 -0.59 -16.86
C GLU A 229 10.39 0.07 -15.80
N ILE A 230 10.94 0.41 -14.62
CA ILE A 230 10.20 1.15 -13.58
C ILE A 230 9.77 2.54 -14.06
N ARG A 231 10.55 3.18 -14.94
CA ARG A 231 10.27 4.50 -15.49
C ARG A 231 9.37 4.47 -16.72
N THR A 232 9.11 3.29 -17.29
CA THR A 232 8.24 3.14 -18.45
C THR A 232 6.83 3.59 -18.08
N ILE A 233 6.29 4.54 -18.85
CA ILE A 233 4.89 4.94 -18.71
C ILE A 233 4.01 3.82 -19.26
N VAL A 234 3.17 3.25 -18.40
CA VAL A 234 2.15 2.27 -18.79
C VAL A 234 0.84 3.02 -18.93
N GLY A 235 0.30 3.08 -20.16
CA GLY A 235 -0.87 3.87 -20.51
C GLY A 235 -2.21 3.21 -20.19
N GLY A 236 -3.23 4.06 -19.99
CA GLY A 236 -4.66 3.78 -19.85
C GLY A 236 -5.41 5.12 -19.71
N GLY A 237 -6.71 5.19 -19.98
CA GLY A 237 -7.50 6.40 -19.73
C GLY A 237 -7.45 6.81 -18.25
N HIS A 238 -7.35 8.10 -17.92
CA HIS A 238 -7.34 8.54 -16.52
C HIS A 238 -8.77 8.80 -16.02
N ILE A 239 -9.16 8.16 -14.90
CA ILE A 239 -10.41 8.48 -14.19
C ILE A 239 -10.08 9.38 -12.98
N PRO A 240 -10.64 10.60 -12.90
CA PRO A 240 -10.45 11.47 -11.74
C PRO A 240 -11.09 10.88 -10.47
N PHE A 241 -10.42 11.03 -9.33
CA PHE A 241 -10.88 10.54 -8.02
C PHE A 241 -12.26 11.05 -7.57
N TYR A 242 -12.70 12.22 -8.04
CA TYR A 242 -13.91 12.89 -7.54
C TYR A 242 -15.24 12.32 -8.07
N ASN A 243 -15.22 11.42 -9.07
CA ASN A 243 -16.44 10.90 -9.69
C ASN A 243 -17.11 9.75 -8.92
N GLN A 244 -16.69 9.43 -7.69
CA GLN A 244 -17.24 8.30 -6.91
C GLN A 244 -18.26 8.67 -5.83
N SER A 245 -18.61 9.95 -5.66
CA SER A 245 -19.54 10.37 -4.59
C SER A 245 -21.02 10.37 -4.98
N SER A 246 -21.40 10.06 -6.24
CA SER A 246 -22.80 10.17 -6.67
C SER A 246 -23.60 8.87 -6.72
N ASP A 247 -22.97 7.69 -6.80
CA ASP A 247 -23.70 6.50 -7.26
C ASP A 247 -23.89 5.41 -6.19
N ALA A 248 -23.54 5.66 -4.93
CA ALA A 248 -23.78 4.73 -3.82
C ALA A 248 -25.20 4.83 -3.21
N ASN A 249 -26.08 5.66 -3.78
CA ASN A 249 -27.46 5.90 -3.34
C ASN A 249 -28.52 5.56 -4.40
N SER A 250 -28.29 4.54 -5.23
CA SER A 250 -29.36 3.99 -6.06
C SER A 250 -29.38 2.47 -6.02
N THR A 251 -30.53 1.97 -5.57
CA THR A 251 -31.05 0.59 -5.45
C THR A 251 -30.59 -0.21 -4.25
#